data_AF-A0A9D2THR0-F1
#
_entry.id   AF-A0A9D2THR0-F1
#
_cell.length_a   1.000
_cell.length_b   1.000
_cell.length_c   1.000
_cell.angle_alpha   90.00
_cell.angle_beta   90.00
_cell.angle_gamma   90.00
#
_symmetry.space_group_name_H-M   'P 1'
#
loop_
_entity.id
_entity.type
_entity.pdbx_description
1 polymer ?
#
loop_
_entity_poly.entity_id
_entity_poly.type
_entity_poly.pdbx_seq_one_letter_code
_entity_poly.pdbx_strand_id
1 'polypeptide(L)' 'ENVIIGKLIPAGTGLSRFRRIAVEPTDEAKAQMYQVPGYDELDFSGFGQTGAVNLDDIDYADPFRTDFR' A
#
# COMPACT_ATOMS: atom_id res chain seq x y z
N GLU A 1 -35.31 -4.67 17.46
CA GLU A 1 -34.19 -4.96 18.40
C GLU A 1 -32.81 -5.05 17.73
N ASN A 2 -32.59 -4.53 16.52
CA ASN A 2 -31.30 -4.75 15.85
C ASN A 2 -30.14 -3.99 16.52
N VAL A 3 -30.41 -2.80 17.08
CA VAL A 3 -29.39 -1.96 17.75
C VAL A 3 -28.81 -2.63 18.99
N ILE A 4 -29.66 -3.24 19.83
CA ILE A 4 -29.25 -3.88 21.10
C ILE A 4 -28.42 -5.14 20.83
N ILE A 5 -28.77 -5.88 19.78
CA ILE A 5 -28.07 -7.10 19.36
C ILE A 5 -26.82 -6.78 18.50
N GLY A 6 -26.55 -5.51 18.18
CA GLY A 6 -25.44 -5.10 17.33
C GLY A 6 -25.60 -5.46 15.84
N LYS A 7 -26.82 -5.77 15.40
CA LYS A 7 -27.15 -6.02 13.99
C LYS A 7 -27.48 -4.71 13.27
N LEU A 8 -27.25 -4.68 11.94
CA LEU A 8 -27.64 -3.54 11.11
C LEU A 8 -29.15 -3.24 11.27
N ILE A 9 -29.46 -1.96 11.41
CA ILE A 9 -30.85 -1.48 11.43
C ILE A 9 -31.53 -1.73 10.08
N PRO A 10 -32.82 -2.05 10.02
CA PRO A 10 -33.52 -2.34 8.77
C PRO A 10 -33.88 -1.05 7.99
N ALA A 11 -32.91 -0.17 7.80
CA ALA A 11 -33.03 1.11 7.10
C ALA A 11 -31.69 1.45 6.44
N GLY A 12 -31.72 2.29 5.39
CA GLY A 12 -30.52 2.70 4.66
C GLY A 12 -29.68 1.49 4.20
N THR A 13 -28.39 1.49 4.53
CA THR A 13 -27.44 0.41 4.18
C THR A 13 -27.74 -0.94 4.85
N GLY A 14 -28.58 -0.97 5.88
CA GLY A 14 -29.00 -2.21 6.54
C GLY A 14 -30.20 -2.90 5.88
N LEU A 15 -30.80 -2.31 4.84
CA LEU A 15 -31.80 -2.99 4.01
C LEU A 15 -31.17 -4.21 3.30
N SER A 16 -31.96 -5.27 3.12
CA SER A 16 -31.52 -6.50 2.46
C SER A 16 -30.93 -6.26 1.07
N ARG A 17 -31.46 -5.28 0.34
CA ARG A 17 -31.00 -4.85 -0.98
C ARG A 17 -29.57 -4.31 -0.97
N PHE A 18 -29.16 -3.63 0.10
CA PHE A 18 -27.90 -2.88 0.14
C PHE A 18 -26.82 -3.55 1.00
N ARG A 19 -27.18 -4.47 1.92
CA ARG A 19 -26.21 -5.05 2.85
C ARG A 19 -25.28 -6.14 2.28
N ARG A 20 -25.64 -6.77 1.16
CA ARG A 20 -24.88 -7.88 0.54
C ARG A 20 -24.83 -7.69 -0.97
N ILE A 21 -23.86 -6.89 -1.40
CA ILE A 21 -23.60 -6.59 -2.80
C ILE A 21 -22.17 -7.02 -3.10
N ALA A 22 -21.99 -7.75 -4.22
CA ALA A 22 -20.67 -8.01 -4.78
C ALA A 22 -20.25 -6.83 -5.66
N VAL A 23 -19.03 -6.36 -5.50
CA VAL A 23 -18.48 -5.25 -6.28
C VAL A 23 -17.30 -5.80 -7.07
N GLU A 24 -17.45 -5.83 -8.39
CA GLU A 24 -16.39 -6.22 -9.31
C GLU A 24 -15.74 -4.96 -9.90
N PRO A 25 -14.39 -4.90 -9.97
CA PRO A 25 -13.70 -3.85 -10.69
C PRO A 25 -14.07 -3.85 -12.17
N THR A 26 -14.07 -2.67 -12.80
CA THR A 26 -14.27 -2.54 -14.24
C THR A 26 -13.05 -3.06 -15.01
N ASP A 27 -13.26 -3.53 -16.25
CA ASP A 27 -12.19 -4.07 -17.09
C ASP A 27 -11.07 -3.06 -17.38
N GLU A 28 -11.42 -1.78 -17.50
CA GLU A 28 -10.46 -0.68 -17.70
C GLU A 28 -9.53 -0.49 -16.49
N ALA A 29 -10.07 -0.58 -15.27
CA ALA A 29 -9.27 -0.47 -14.04
C ALA A 29 -8.36 -1.70 -13.85
N LYS A 30 -8.84 -2.88 -14.26
CA LYS A 30 -8.04 -4.10 -14.25
C LYS A 30 -6.84 -3.98 -15.18
N ALA A 31 -7.02 -3.44 -16.39
CA ALA A 31 -5.94 -3.24 -17.35
C ALA A 31 -4.85 -2.28 -16.83
N GLN A 32 -5.23 -1.20 -16.16
CA GLN A 32 -4.27 -0.26 -15.54
C GLN A 32 -3.44 -0.91 -14.44
N MET A 33 -4.02 -1.82 -13.64
CA MET A 33 -3.27 -2.57 -12.63
C MET A 33 -2.23 -3.54 -13.25
N TYR A 34 -2.52 -4.12 -14.42
CA TYR A 34 -1.54 -4.91 -15.18
C TYR A 34 -0.50 -4.06 -15.93
N GLN A 35 -0.72 -2.76 -16.04
CA GLN A 35 0.27 -1.79 -16.56
C GLN A 35 1.14 -1.19 -15.46
N VAL A 36 0.98 -1.62 -14.19
CA VAL A 36 2.01 -1.35 -13.19
C VAL A 36 3.27 -2.05 -13.70
N PRO A 37 4.35 -1.31 -14.04
CA PRO A 37 5.58 -1.94 -14.49
C PRO A 37 5.96 -3.00 -13.46
N GLY A 38 6.11 -4.25 -13.93
CA GLY A 38 6.62 -5.31 -13.09
C GLY A 38 7.93 -4.86 -12.47
N TYR A 39 8.29 -5.40 -11.31
CA TYR A 39 9.57 -5.11 -10.66
C TYR A 39 10.80 -5.28 -11.60
N ASP A 40 10.65 -5.96 -12.74
CA ASP A 40 11.64 -6.09 -13.82
C ASP A 40 11.90 -4.79 -14.61
N GLU A 41 10.95 -3.85 -14.65
CA GLU A 41 11.05 -2.59 -15.42
C GLU A 41 11.35 -1.37 -14.53
N LEU A 42 11.44 -1.58 -13.21
CA LEU A 42 12.24 -0.71 -12.36
C LEU A 42 13.70 -0.91 -12.75
N ASP A 43 14.14 -0.12 -13.73
CA ASP A 43 15.54 -0.04 -14.11
C ASP A 43 16.36 0.37 -12.88
N PHE A 44 16.86 -0.64 -12.17
CA PHE A 44 17.76 -0.48 -11.02
C PHE A 44 19.15 -0.03 -11.49
N SER A 45 19.34 0.36 -12.76
CA SER A 45 20.57 1.00 -13.25
C SER A 45 20.87 2.32 -12.55
N GLY A 46 19.86 3.00 -11.98
CA GLY A 46 20.03 4.23 -11.22
C GLY A 46 20.50 4.04 -9.78
N PHE A 47 20.23 2.88 -9.17
CA PHE A 47 20.56 2.63 -7.75
C PHE A 47 22.04 2.24 -7.52
N GLY A 48 22.78 1.95 -8.59
CA GLY A 48 24.23 1.69 -8.54
C GLY A 48 25.10 2.92 -8.85
N GLN A 49 24.50 4.05 -9.26
CA GLN A 49 25.25 5.26 -9.65
C GLN A 49 25.69 6.09 -8.44
N THR A 50 24.99 5.98 -7.32
CA THR A 50 25.49 6.45 -6.02
C THR A 50 26.18 5.27 -5.37
N GLY A 51 27.51 5.32 -5.26
CA GLY A 51 28.34 4.22 -4.77
C GLY A 51 27.75 3.54 -3.54
N ALA A 52 27.91 2.22 -3.45
CA ALA A 52 27.46 1.42 -2.32
C ALA A 52 27.95 2.08 -1.02
N VAL A 53 27.00 2.51 -0.18
CA VAL A 53 27.29 3.00 1.17
C VAL A 53 27.90 1.85 1.96
N ASN A 54 29.14 2.03 2.43
CA ASN A 54 29.81 1.05 3.28
C ASN A 54 29.14 1.05 4.66
N LEU A 55 28.53 -0.07 5.04
CA LEU A 55 27.89 -0.21 6.35
C LEU A 55 28.91 -0.31 7.49
N ASP A 56 30.15 -0.68 7.19
CA ASP A 56 31.25 -0.73 8.16
C ASP A 56 31.72 0.67 8.61
N ASP A 57 31.42 1.71 7.82
CA ASP A 57 31.69 3.12 8.17
C ASP A 57 30.57 3.73 9.04
N ILE A 58 29.44 3.04 9.19
CA ILE A 58 28.30 3.49 10.01
C ILE A 58 28.52 3.01 11.44
N ASP A 59 29.18 3.84 12.25
CA ASP A 59 29.36 3.57 13.67
C ASP A 59 28.03 3.81 14.43
N TYR A 60 27.30 2.73 14.71
CA TYR A 60 26.02 2.76 15.44
C TYR A 60 26.17 3.15 16.92
N ALA A 61 27.38 3.36 17.42
CA ALA A 61 27.63 3.76 18.81
C ALA A 61 27.23 5.22 19.10
N ASP A 62 27.13 6.07 18.07
CA ASP A 62 26.99 7.52 18.23
C ASP A 62 25.69 8.07 17.58
N PRO A 63 24.54 8.09 18.29
CA PRO A 63 23.23 8.43 17.71
C PRO A 63 23.04 9.89 17.27
N PHE A 64 24.06 10.74 17.34
CA PHE A 64 23.95 12.19 17.08
C PHE A 64 25.01 12.77 16.14
N ARG A 65 25.85 11.94 15.50
CA ARG A 65 26.91 12.45 14.61
C ARG A 65 26.79 11.88 13.20
N THR A 66 25.71 12.23 12.50
CA THR A 66 25.66 12.14 11.03
C THR A 66 26.08 13.49 10.47
N ASP A 67 27.34 13.61 10.06
CA ASP A 67 27.87 14.75 9.32
C ASP A 67 27.41 14.71 7.86
N PHE A 68 26.21 15.25 7.62
CA PHE A 68 25.79 15.66 6.28
C PHE A 68 26.64 16.88 5.85
N ARG A 69 27.70 16.64 5.09
CA ARG A 69 28.36 17.65 4.24
C ARG A 69 27.97 17.42 2.79
#